data_AF-A0A8H4RAA3-F1
#
_entry.id   AF-A0A8H4RAA3-F1
#
_cell.length_a   1.000
_cell.length_b   1.000
_cell.length_c   1.000
_cell.angle_alpha   90.00
_cell.angle_beta   90.00
_cell.angle_gamma   90.00
#
_symmetry.space_group_name_H-M   'P 1'
#
loop_
_entity.id
_entity.type
_entity.pdbx_description
1 polymer ?
#
loop_
_entity_poly.entity_id
_entity_poly.type
_entity_poly.pdbx_seq_one_letter_code
_entity_poly.pdbx_strand_id
1 'polypeptide(L)'
;MSRFLTHARWNQGTKNATLLIFNHNLTRPQIKSSAISIPNITLQSFRTKSPQAQASVSHDAIDSNSTSQDFSSPPFPLSPPVQKQPILVVDELSWCIPNPPLNTGTPVYHHGIKLVQGAHKLPQFLQETLPSILPTHPDYPHLNTREAFITDVLEGIKAAPMSIRLTPHILSLVNWQNPLEDPLLKQFLPIKSTFLPDHPKLSLDSLHESLDSPCAGLVHRYPDKVLFLVTSVCPLYCRFCTRSYAVGGNTEVVTKTPAKPLLKRWNEALDYITRTPAVQDVVVSGGDGYYLEPNQLRYIGERLLAIPHVRRFRIASKGLGVAPSRILDPNDQWTDELITLSKMARAMGKQIALHTHLNHKSEFSWVTLCVAV
;
A
#
# COMPACT_ATOMS: atom_id res chain seq x y z
N MET A 1 25.93 0.69 -16.54
CA MET A 1 25.23 1.86 -15.98
C MET A 1 24.26 2.40 -17.03
N SER A 2 23.01 1.93 -17.06
CA SER A 2 21.95 2.47 -17.91
C SER A 2 21.09 3.41 -17.08
N ARG A 3 20.98 4.69 -17.48
CA ARG A 3 20.09 5.67 -16.84
C ARG A 3 18.65 5.36 -17.24
N PHE A 4 17.77 5.10 -16.27
CA PHE A 4 16.33 5.10 -16.46
C PHE A 4 15.81 6.53 -16.32
N LEU A 5 14.95 6.97 -17.25
CA LEU A 5 14.21 8.23 -17.14
C LEU A 5 12.79 7.92 -16.65
N THR A 6 12.51 8.25 -15.40
CA THR A 6 11.15 8.23 -14.84
C THR A 6 10.45 9.54 -15.21
N HIS A 7 9.29 9.43 -15.88
CA HIS A 7 8.36 10.56 -16.05
C HIS A 7 7.18 10.35 -15.11
N ALA A 8 7.19 11.05 -13.98
CA ALA A 8 5.99 11.20 -13.16
C ALA A 8 5.14 12.32 -13.77
N ARG A 9 3.98 12.01 -14.36
CA ARG A 9 2.97 13.02 -14.70
C ARG A 9 1.96 13.11 -13.57
N TRP A 10 1.99 14.24 -12.85
CA TRP A 10 0.94 14.63 -11.92
C TRP A 10 -0.18 15.30 -12.72
N ASN A 11 -1.34 14.65 -12.82
CA ASN A 11 -2.50 15.24 -13.50
C ASN A 11 -3.41 15.88 -12.46
N GLN A 12 -3.43 17.22 -12.37
CA GLN A 12 -4.18 17.95 -11.34
C GLN A 12 -5.71 17.75 -11.43
N GLY A 13 -6.22 17.19 -12.52
CA GLY A 13 -7.66 16.94 -12.72
C GLY A 13 -8.19 15.64 -12.10
N THR A 14 -7.34 14.70 -11.69
CA THR A 14 -7.78 13.42 -11.11
C THR A 14 -6.95 13.13 -9.87
N LYS A 15 -7.60 12.99 -8.70
CA LYS A 15 -6.96 12.68 -7.40
C LYS A 15 -6.38 11.24 -7.32
N ASN A 16 -5.71 10.77 -8.37
CA ASN A 16 -5.03 9.47 -8.42
C ASN A 16 -3.67 9.64 -9.10
N ALA A 17 -2.62 9.09 -8.49
CA ALA A 17 -1.32 8.93 -9.11
C ALA A 17 -1.21 7.51 -9.69
N THR A 18 -0.83 7.39 -10.96
CA THR A 18 -0.47 6.11 -11.58
C THR A 18 1.01 6.15 -11.94
N LEU A 19 1.80 5.28 -11.32
CA LEU A 19 3.21 5.09 -11.67
C LEU A 19 3.28 4.04 -12.79
N LEU A 20 3.69 4.47 -13.98
CA LEU A 20 3.97 3.58 -15.12
C LEU A 20 5.48 3.51 -15.32
N ILE A 21 6.06 2.32 -15.17
CA ILE A 21 7.48 2.07 -15.44
C ILE A 21 7.59 1.46 -16.84
N PHE A 22 8.17 2.19 -17.79
CA PHE A 22 8.51 1.67 -19.12
C PHE A 22 9.98 1.26 -19.17
N ASN A 23 10.26 0.09 -19.76
CA ASN A 23 11.61 -0.34 -20.09
C ASN A 23 11.78 -0.33 -21.62
N HIS A 24 12.52 0.64 -22.15
CA HIS A 24 12.85 0.71 -23.57
C HIS A 24 14.12 -0.10 -23.84
N ASN A 25 13.97 -1.38 -24.17
CA ASN A 25 14.96 -2.12 -24.95
C ASN A 25 14.28 -2.66 -26.21
N LEU A 26 14.13 -1.77 -27.20
CA LEU A 26 13.94 -2.15 -28.59
C LEU A 26 15.18 -1.69 -29.35
N THR A 27 15.99 -2.65 -29.77
CA THR A 27 17.12 -2.50 -30.67
C THR A 27 16.68 -1.79 -31.96
N ARG A 28 17.24 -0.61 -32.25
CA ARG A 28 17.18 0.01 -33.58
C ARG A 28 18.25 -0.65 -34.48
N PRO A 29 17.92 -1.15 -35.68
CA PRO A 29 18.94 -1.45 -36.68
C PRO A 29 19.48 -0.12 -37.24
N GLN A 30 20.80 -0.05 -37.41
CA GLN A 30 21.47 1.04 -38.13
C GLN A 30 21.10 0.97 -39.62
N ILE A 31 20.45 2.02 -40.14
CA ILE A 31 20.28 2.24 -41.58
C ILE A 31 21.00 3.54 -41.93
N LYS A 32 21.99 3.42 -42.83
CA LYS A 32 22.79 4.51 -43.41
C LYS A 32 21.90 5.50 -44.17
N SER A 33 22.29 6.77 -44.13
CA SER A 33 21.65 7.86 -44.87
C SER A 33 21.62 7.59 -46.38
N SER A 34 20.42 7.62 -46.96
CA SER A 34 20.22 8.02 -48.35
C SER A 34 18.87 8.72 -48.46
N ALA A 35 18.86 9.86 -49.14
CA ALA A 35 17.72 10.74 -49.28
C ALA A 35 16.64 10.08 -50.16
N ILE A 36 15.42 9.92 -49.62
CA ILE A 36 14.23 9.57 -50.42
C ILE A 36 13.04 10.39 -49.88
N SER A 37 12.46 11.18 -50.79
CA SER A 37 11.24 11.97 -50.64
C SER A 37 10.00 11.06 -50.54
N ILE A 38 9.06 11.38 -49.63
CA ILE A 38 7.72 10.78 -49.59
C ILE A 38 6.67 11.92 -49.46
N PRO A 39 5.58 11.89 -50.25
CA PRO A 39 4.64 13.01 -50.38
C PRO A 39 3.55 13.04 -49.31
N ASN A 40 2.93 14.22 -49.16
CA ASN A 40 1.78 14.52 -48.31
C ASN A 40 0.58 13.59 -48.56
N ILE A 41 0.00 13.01 -47.50
CA ILE A 41 -1.35 12.43 -47.54
C ILE A 41 -2.18 12.94 -46.35
N THR A 42 -3.33 13.49 -46.73
CA THR A 42 -4.37 14.20 -45.98
C THR A 42 -5.14 13.30 -45.00
N LEU A 43 -5.45 13.82 -43.81
CA LEU A 43 -6.37 13.18 -42.86
C LEU A 43 -7.83 13.38 -43.30
N GLN A 44 -8.52 12.30 -43.65
CA GLN A 44 -9.98 12.27 -43.78
C GLN A 44 -10.63 11.91 -42.43
N SER A 45 -11.66 12.67 -42.07
CA SER A 45 -12.47 12.51 -40.87
C SER A 45 -13.54 11.43 -41.06
N PHE A 46 -13.67 10.52 -40.09
CA PHE A 46 -14.81 9.62 -40.00
C PHE A 46 -15.68 9.97 -38.78
N ARG A 47 -16.90 10.42 -39.09
CA ARG A 47 -18.04 10.64 -38.19
C ARG A 47 -18.55 9.30 -37.64
N THR A 48 -18.85 9.24 -36.34
CA THR A 48 -19.80 8.26 -35.77
C THR A 48 -20.97 9.02 -35.15
N LYS A 49 -22.20 8.56 -35.47
CA LYS A 49 -23.49 9.12 -35.04
C LYS A 49 -23.84 8.61 -33.64
N SER A 50 -24.34 9.49 -32.76
CA SER A 50 -25.14 9.14 -31.57
C SER A 50 -26.61 9.52 -31.79
N PRO A 51 -27.60 8.83 -31.17
CA PRO A 51 -28.98 9.29 -31.12
C PRO A 51 -29.24 10.20 -29.91
N GLN A 52 -30.11 11.18 -30.13
CA GLN A 52 -30.52 12.26 -29.22
C GLN A 52 -31.51 11.79 -28.13
N ALA A 53 -31.45 12.47 -26.97
CA ALA A 53 -32.63 12.81 -26.17
C ALA A 53 -32.43 14.21 -25.55
N GLN A 54 -33.43 15.07 -25.71
CA GLN A 54 -33.42 16.53 -25.47
C GLN A 54 -33.71 16.91 -24.01
N ALA A 55 -33.15 18.04 -23.54
CA ALA A 55 -33.91 19.10 -22.83
C ALA A 55 -33.08 20.39 -22.58
N SER A 56 -33.47 21.45 -23.30
CA SER A 56 -33.53 22.90 -22.99
C SER A 56 -32.37 23.70 -22.32
N VAL A 57 -31.72 24.52 -23.17
CA VAL A 57 -31.54 26.01 -23.14
C VAL A 57 -31.06 26.74 -21.87
N SER A 58 -29.87 27.37 -21.93
CA SER A 58 -29.71 28.82 -22.17
C SER A 58 -28.27 29.18 -22.57
N HIS A 59 -28.16 29.98 -23.63
CA HIS A 59 -26.94 30.56 -24.17
C HIS A 59 -26.82 31.99 -23.66
N ASP A 60 -25.63 32.37 -23.19
CA ASP A 60 -25.12 33.73 -23.35
C ASP A 60 -23.79 33.64 -24.12
N ALA A 61 -23.63 34.57 -25.04
CA ALA A 61 -22.69 34.50 -26.15
C ALA A 61 -21.61 35.59 -26.03
N ILE A 62 -20.45 35.27 -26.62
CA ILE A 62 -19.46 36.17 -27.24
C ILE A 62 -18.58 36.99 -26.27
N ASP A 63 -17.28 36.69 -26.24
CA ASP A 63 -16.38 37.53 -27.05
C ASP A 63 -15.13 36.77 -27.52
N SER A 64 -14.87 36.89 -28.81
CA SER A 64 -13.73 36.34 -29.53
C SER A 64 -12.81 37.49 -29.89
N ASN A 65 -11.69 37.62 -29.18
CA ASN A 65 -10.58 38.41 -29.68
C ASN A 65 -9.22 37.78 -29.34
N SER A 66 -8.43 37.74 -30.40
CA SER A 66 -7.13 37.12 -30.59
C SER A 66 -6.01 37.70 -29.74
N THR A 67 -5.10 36.86 -29.25
CA THR A 67 -3.65 37.00 -29.55
C THR A 67 -2.90 35.74 -29.10
N SER A 68 -2.12 35.16 -30.02
CA SER A 68 -1.14 34.12 -29.74
C SER A 68 -0.02 34.67 -28.85
N GLN A 69 0.07 34.17 -27.62
CA GLN A 69 1.23 34.38 -26.76
C GLN A 69 1.97 33.06 -26.55
N ASP A 70 3.26 33.08 -26.86
CA ASP A 70 4.23 32.03 -26.57
C ASP A 70 4.27 31.73 -25.07
N PHE A 71 3.96 30.50 -24.68
CA PHE A 71 4.17 30.02 -23.31
C PHE A 71 5.62 29.56 -23.15
N SER A 72 6.54 30.49 -22.87
CA SER A 72 7.79 30.17 -22.19
C SER A 72 7.59 30.34 -20.68
N SER A 73 7.59 29.23 -19.94
CA SER A 73 7.48 29.24 -18.49
C SER A 73 8.75 29.81 -17.84
N PRO A 74 8.65 30.72 -16.85
CA PRO A 74 9.83 31.15 -16.10
C PRO A 74 10.33 30.03 -15.17
N PRO A 75 11.65 30.00 -14.84
CA PRO A 75 12.19 29.02 -13.90
C PRO A 75 11.66 29.24 -12.48
N PHE A 76 11.28 28.15 -11.81
CA PHE A 76 10.82 28.16 -10.42
C PHE A 76 11.92 28.66 -9.46
N PRO A 77 11.58 29.47 -8.43
CA PRO A 77 12.54 29.84 -7.40
C PRO A 77 12.90 28.61 -6.54
N LEU A 78 14.20 28.39 -6.35
CA LEU A 78 14.74 27.37 -5.45
C LEU A 78 14.31 27.69 -4.01
N SER A 79 13.64 26.74 -3.35
CA SER A 79 13.35 26.81 -1.92
C SER A 79 14.65 26.89 -1.11
N PRO A 80 14.69 27.65 0.00
CA PRO A 80 15.87 27.71 0.86
C PRO A 80 16.17 26.34 1.49
N PRO A 81 17.45 26.05 1.81
CA PRO A 81 17.87 24.76 2.32
C PRO A 81 17.18 24.45 3.66
N VAL A 82 16.53 23.29 3.73
CA VAL A 82 16.01 22.72 4.98
C VAL A 82 17.17 22.55 5.95
N GLN A 83 17.07 23.19 7.11
CA GLN A 83 18.02 23.07 8.20
C GLN A 83 18.11 21.59 8.61
N LYS A 84 19.24 20.95 8.31
CA LYS A 84 19.53 19.57 8.73
C LYS A 84 19.51 19.53 10.25
N GLN A 85 18.45 18.98 10.84
CA GLN A 85 18.54 18.55 12.23
C GLN A 85 19.62 17.46 12.32
N PRO A 86 20.47 17.48 13.36
CA PRO A 86 21.50 16.47 13.52
C PRO A 86 20.82 15.11 13.65
N ILE A 87 21.08 14.26 12.67
CA ILE A 87 20.80 12.83 12.76
C ILE A 87 21.63 12.36 13.94
N LEU A 88 20.97 11.94 15.02
CA LEU A 88 21.59 11.06 16.00
C LEU A 88 21.93 9.78 15.25
N VAL A 89 23.15 9.73 14.72
CA VAL A 89 23.79 8.49 14.31
C VAL A 89 24.05 7.76 15.62
N VAL A 90 23.08 6.95 16.02
CA VAL A 90 23.28 5.96 17.07
C VAL A 90 24.14 4.88 16.41
N ASP A 91 25.45 5.12 16.41
CA ASP A 91 26.44 4.09 16.16
C ASP A 91 26.17 2.94 17.14
N GLU A 92 26.25 1.72 16.61
CA GLU A 92 25.95 0.44 17.24
C GLU A 92 24.50 -0.08 17.10
N LEU A 93 24.33 -0.99 16.13
CA LEU A 93 23.31 -2.04 16.08
C LEU A 93 23.46 -3.06 17.25
N SER A 94 23.65 -2.61 18.49
CA SER A 94 23.86 -3.45 19.68
C SER A 94 22.56 -3.85 20.39
N TRP A 95 21.53 -4.17 19.61
CA TRP A 95 20.26 -4.72 20.13
C TRP A 95 20.08 -6.20 19.75
N CYS A 96 21.18 -6.94 19.59
CA CYS A 96 21.21 -8.39 19.47
C CYS A 96 21.44 -8.99 20.86
N ILE A 97 20.41 -9.59 21.46
CA ILE A 97 20.52 -10.40 22.69
C ILE A 97 20.30 -11.88 22.29
N PRO A 98 21.07 -12.83 22.87
CA PRO A 98 21.39 -14.10 22.23
C PRO A 98 20.26 -15.14 22.27
N ASN A 99 20.24 -16.01 21.26
CA ASN A 99 19.36 -17.17 21.13
C ASN A 99 19.52 -18.14 22.32
N PRO A 100 18.44 -18.74 22.85
CA PRO A 100 18.55 -19.98 23.62
C PRO A 100 18.98 -21.14 22.68
N PRO A 101 19.62 -22.20 23.21
CA PRO A 101 20.30 -23.18 22.39
C PRO A 101 19.35 -23.99 21.51
N LEU A 102 19.80 -24.19 20.28
CA LEU A 102 19.17 -24.93 19.19
C LEU A 102 19.04 -26.42 19.55
N ASN A 103 17.86 -27.01 19.27
CA ASN A 103 17.79 -28.43 18.94
C ASN A 103 17.20 -28.59 17.52
N THR A 104 18.10 -28.96 16.62
CA THR A 104 17.94 -29.66 15.32
C THR A 104 16.67 -29.41 14.48
N GLY A 105 16.84 -28.65 13.39
CA GLY A 105 15.95 -28.65 12.23
C GLY A 105 15.86 -27.29 11.57
N THR A 106 16.49 -27.14 10.39
CA THR A 106 16.36 -26.03 9.39
C THR A 106 16.12 -24.61 9.91
N PRO A 107 17.04 -23.63 9.67
CA PRO A 107 16.87 -22.26 10.14
C PRO A 107 15.66 -21.60 9.48
N VAL A 108 14.57 -21.50 10.22
CA VAL A 108 13.46 -20.59 9.92
C VAL A 108 13.97 -19.18 10.21
N TYR A 109 14.36 -18.44 9.17
CA TYR A 109 14.63 -17.02 9.30
C TYR A 109 13.32 -16.32 9.69
N HIS A 110 13.25 -15.81 10.92
CA HIS A 110 12.21 -14.89 11.32
C HIS A 110 12.71 -13.47 11.01
N HIS A 111 12.18 -12.81 9.99
CA HIS A 111 12.31 -11.35 9.84
C HIS A 111 11.59 -10.68 11.01
N GLY A 112 12.29 -10.59 12.13
CA GLY A 112 11.89 -9.82 13.29
C GLY A 112 12.02 -8.35 12.96
N ILE A 113 11.08 -7.79 12.18
CA ILE A 113 10.79 -6.36 12.29
C ILE A 113 10.67 -6.12 13.79
N LYS A 114 11.48 -5.21 14.36
CA LYS A 114 11.39 -4.85 15.78
C LYS A 114 10.11 -4.07 15.98
N LEU A 115 9.00 -4.78 16.07
CA LEU A 115 7.70 -4.18 16.11
C LEU A 115 7.48 -3.63 17.51
N VAL A 116 6.90 -2.45 17.57
CA VAL A 116 6.24 -2.01 18.80
C VAL A 116 4.89 -2.72 18.80
N GLN A 117 4.89 -3.88 19.46
CA GLN A 117 3.77 -4.78 19.65
C GLN A 117 3.69 -5.15 21.14
N GLY A 118 2.49 -5.09 21.70
CA GLY A 118 2.21 -5.53 23.06
C GLY A 118 2.10 -4.40 24.08
N ALA A 119 1.47 -4.73 25.21
CA ALA A 119 1.01 -3.79 26.23
C ALA A 119 2.13 -2.98 26.91
N HIS A 120 3.39 -3.44 26.88
CA HIS A 120 4.49 -2.79 27.59
C HIS A 120 5.43 -1.99 26.68
N LYS A 121 5.67 -2.45 25.45
CA LYS A 121 6.63 -1.81 24.54
C LYS A 121 6.17 -0.43 24.07
N LEU A 122 4.86 -0.28 23.81
CA LEU A 122 4.31 0.99 23.33
C LEU A 122 4.31 2.08 24.41
N PRO A 123 3.79 1.85 25.64
CA PRO A 123 3.89 2.85 26.70
C PRO A 123 5.33 3.27 26.99
N GLN A 124 6.25 2.31 27.04
CA GLN A 124 7.67 2.63 27.24
C GLN A 124 8.21 3.52 26.12
N PHE A 125 7.99 3.14 24.86
CA PHE A 125 8.42 3.94 23.71
C PHE A 125 7.83 5.37 23.76
N LEU A 126 6.53 5.50 24.07
CA LEU A 126 5.88 6.81 24.19
C LEU A 126 6.45 7.62 25.36
N GLN A 127 6.75 6.99 26.49
CA GLN A 127 7.36 7.63 27.65
C GLN A 127 8.73 8.22 27.32
N GLU A 128 9.53 7.49 26.53
CA GLU A 128 10.88 7.89 26.13
C GLU A 128 10.88 8.93 25.00
N THR A 129 9.86 8.93 24.15
CA THR A 129 9.86 9.72 22.89
C THR A 129 9.07 11.04 23.00
N LEU A 130 7.96 11.06 23.72
CA LEU A 130 7.11 12.25 23.81
C LEU A 130 7.76 13.33 24.70
N PRO A 131 7.66 14.63 24.38
CA PRO A 131 8.01 15.69 25.34
C PRO A 131 7.06 15.66 26.55
N SER A 132 7.48 16.22 27.69
CA SER A 132 6.66 16.26 28.91
C SER A 132 5.40 17.11 28.73
N ILE A 133 5.50 18.19 27.95
CA ILE A 133 4.41 19.08 27.57
C ILE A 133 4.22 19.00 26.06
N LEU A 134 2.97 18.79 25.65
CA LEU A 134 2.56 18.72 24.25
C LEU A 134 1.84 20.02 23.84
N PRO A 135 1.88 20.38 22.55
CA PRO A 135 1.05 21.48 22.03
C PRO A 135 -0.42 21.25 22.38
N THR A 136 -1.08 22.28 22.88
CA THR A 136 -2.51 22.22 23.20
C THR A 136 -3.33 22.17 21.91
N HIS A 137 -4.16 21.15 21.77
CA HIS A 137 -5.10 21.03 20.65
C HIS A 137 -6.45 21.65 21.04
N PRO A 138 -7.10 22.46 20.17
CA PRO A 138 -8.37 23.13 20.50
C PRO A 138 -9.47 22.19 20.96
N ASP A 139 -9.62 21.05 20.28
CA ASP A 139 -10.67 20.06 20.59
C ASP A 139 -10.32 19.14 21.76
N TYR A 140 -9.04 19.05 22.15
CA TYR A 140 -8.54 18.11 23.15
C TYR A 140 -7.54 18.78 24.11
N PRO A 141 -7.95 19.85 24.82
CA PRO A 141 -7.03 20.66 25.61
C PRO A 141 -6.41 19.90 26.78
N HIS A 142 -7.06 18.83 27.26
CA HIS A 142 -6.59 17.96 28.33
C HIS A 142 -5.44 17.01 27.93
N LEU A 143 -5.14 16.87 26.64
CA LEU A 143 -4.06 16.01 26.13
C LEU A 143 -2.71 16.76 25.98
N ASN A 144 -2.53 17.85 26.72
CA ASN A 144 -1.34 18.70 26.67
C ASN A 144 -0.16 18.20 27.52
N THR A 145 -0.29 17.05 28.19
CA THR A 145 0.81 16.42 28.93
C THR A 145 1.10 15.02 28.39
N ARG A 146 2.34 14.57 28.54
CA ARG A 146 2.77 13.21 28.17
C ARG A 146 1.89 12.15 28.80
N GLU A 147 1.66 12.23 30.10
CA GLU A 147 0.95 11.23 30.89
C GLU A 147 -0.52 11.16 30.48
N ALA A 148 -1.17 12.30 30.25
CA ALA A 148 -2.55 12.35 29.76
C ALA A 148 -2.66 11.74 28.35
N PHE A 149 -1.73 12.07 27.45
CA PHE A 149 -1.70 11.53 26.10
C PHE A 149 -1.49 10.00 26.08
N ILE A 150 -0.53 9.48 26.86
CA ILE A 150 -0.28 8.04 26.94
C ILE A 150 -1.50 7.30 27.50
N THR A 151 -2.14 7.85 28.54
CA THR A 151 -3.34 7.25 29.14
C THR A 151 -4.47 7.18 28.11
N ASP A 152 -4.74 8.27 27.40
CA ASP A 152 -5.78 8.35 26.37
C ASP A 152 -5.53 7.41 25.19
N VAL A 153 -4.25 7.25 24.78
CA VAL A 153 -3.85 6.24 23.79
C VAL A 153 -4.19 4.83 24.28
N LEU A 154 -3.85 4.49 25.52
CA LEU A 154 -4.10 3.14 26.05
C LEU A 154 -5.60 2.84 26.15
N GLU A 155 -6.40 3.80 26.56
CA GLU A 155 -7.86 3.69 26.52
C GLU A 155 -8.39 3.55 25.08
N GLY A 156 -7.77 4.25 24.13
CA GLY A 156 -8.10 4.16 22.71
C GLY A 156 -7.83 2.77 22.15
N ILE A 157 -6.74 2.13 22.58
CA ILE A 157 -6.38 0.77 22.18
C ILE A 157 -7.39 -0.25 22.69
N LYS A 158 -7.84 -0.10 23.95
CA LYS A 158 -8.88 -0.98 24.52
C LYS A 158 -10.19 -0.88 23.76
N ALA A 159 -10.58 0.34 23.39
CA ALA A 159 -11.82 0.59 22.66
C ALA A 159 -11.76 0.25 21.16
N ALA A 160 -10.57 0.03 20.59
CA ALA A 160 -10.41 -0.15 19.15
C ALA A 160 -10.69 -1.60 18.67
N PRO A 161 -11.40 -1.79 17.54
CA PRO A 161 -11.59 -3.12 16.94
C PRO A 161 -10.32 -3.69 16.31
N MET A 162 -9.36 -2.82 15.97
CA MET A 162 -8.10 -3.22 15.37
C MET A 162 -6.98 -3.35 16.41
N SER A 163 -6.28 -4.49 16.39
CA SER A 163 -5.10 -4.70 17.23
C SER A 163 -3.96 -3.77 16.81
N ILE A 164 -3.04 -3.45 17.73
CA ILE A 164 -1.90 -2.57 17.43
C ILE A 164 -0.68 -3.35 16.97
N ARG A 165 -0.07 -2.85 15.90
CA ARG A 165 1.24 -3.27 15.40
C ARG A 165 1.84 -2.09 14.66
N LEU A 166 2.97 -1.58 15.14
CA LEU A 166 3.68 -0.45 14.54
C LEU A 166 5.08 -0.86 14.11
N THR A 167 5.51 -0.37 12.94
CA THR A 167 6.86 -0.58 12.42
C THR A 167 7.79 0.54 12.90
N PRO A 168 9.07 0.26 13.17
CA PRO A 168 10.07 1.30 13.44
C PRO A 168 10.11 2.38 12.37
N HIS A 169 9.91 1.98 11.11
CA HIS A 169 9.87 2.90 9.98
C HIS A 169 8.82 4.00 10.19
N ILE A 170 7.57 3.62 10.43
CA ILE A 170 6.50 4.60 10.67
C ILE A 170 6.76 5.42 11.93
N LEU A 171 7.21 4.78 13.02
CA LEU A 171 7.53 5.51 14.26
C LEU A 171 8.62 6.56 14.07
N SER A 172 9.59 6.33 13.17
CA SER A 172 10.65 7.28 12.85
C SER A 172 10.18 8.48 12.01
N LEU A 173 9.01 8.37 11.37
CA LEU A 173 8.45 9.43 10.51
C LEU A 173 7.43 10.31 11.23
N VAL A 174 6.91 9.86 12.37
CA VAL A 174 5.94 10.61 13.17
C VAL A 174 6.60 11.84 13.78
N ASN A 175 5.92 12.98 13.70
CA ASN A 175 6.27 14.18 14.45
C ASN A 175 5.83 14.04 15.92
N TRP A 176 6.73 13.55 16.77
CA TRP A 176 6.47 13.39 18.20
C TRP A 176 6.41 14.70 18.99
N GLN A 177 6.79 15.84 18.40
CA GLN A 177 6.59 17.16 19.01
C GLN A 177 5.16 17.67 18.85
N ASN A 178 4.39 17.15 17.88
CA ASN A 178 2.97 17.47 17.71
C ASN A 178 2.18 16.22 17.27
N PRO A 179 2.08 15.20 18.14
CA PRO A 179 1.55 13.88 17.77
C PRO A 179 0.05 13.91 17.43
N LEU A 180 -0.73 14.78 18.07
CA LEU A 180 -2.18 14.90 17.82
C LEU A 180 -2.49 15.34 16.38
N GLU A 181 -1.60 16.13 15.78
CA GLU A 181 -1.76 16.58 14.40
C GLU A 181 -1.05 15.72 13.37
N ASP A 182 -0.24 14.77 13.81
CA ASP A 182 0.56 13.96 12.90
C ASP A 182 -0.33 13.02 12.06
N PRO A 183 -0.29 13.13 10.70
CA PRO A 183 -1.17 12.37 9.82
C PRO A 183 -0.79 10.88 9.75
N LEU A 184 0.44 10.49 10.10
CA LEU A 184 0.81 9.07 10.18
C LEU A 184 0.28 8.48 11.48
N LEU A 185 0.42 9.20 12.61
CA LEU A 185 -0.09 8.74 13.89
C LEU A 185 -1.60 8.53 13.86
N LYS A 186 -2.35 9.47 13.26
CA LYS A 186 -3.81 9.38 13.04
C LYS A 186 -4.23 8.10 12.31
N GLN A 187 -3.36 7.53 11.48
CA GLN A 187 -3.65 6.30 10.74
C GLN A 187 -3.47 5.02 11.55
N PHE A 188 -2.62 5.03 12.60
CA PHE A 188 -2.13 3.79 13.21
C PHE A 188 -2.32 3.71 14.72
N LEU A 189 -2.38 4.84 15.43
CA LEU A 189 -2.51 4.86 16.89
C LEU A 189 -3.86 5.44 17.30
N PRO A 190 -4.74 4.67 17.97
CA PRO A 190 -6.05 5.16 18.39
C PRO A 190 -5.90 6.06 19.61
N ILE A 191 -6.55 7.22 19.56
CA ILE A 191 -6.57 8.23 20.63
C ILE A 191 -8.02 8.30 21.11
N LYS A 192 -8.29 7.86 22.34
CA LYS A 192 -9.66 7.67 22.86
C LYS A 192 -10.50 8.93 22.71
N SER A 193 -9.95 10.09 23.03
CA SER A 193 -10.67 11.37 22.93
C SER A 193 -11.14 11.70 21.50
N THR A 194 -10.53 11.11 20.46
CA THR A 194 -10.90 11.34 19.05
C THR A 194 -12.04 10.43 18.55
N PHE A 195 -12.56 9.54 19.41
CA PHE A 195 -13.61 8.60 19.00
C PHE A 195 -14.94 9.33 18.87
N LEU A 196 -15.59 9.13 17.73
CA LEU A 196 -16.98 9.56 17.50
C LEU A 196 -17.92 8.38 17.77
N PRO A 197 -19.21 8.65 18.10
CA PRO A 197 -20.22 7.61 18.13
C PRO A 197 -20.27 6.85 16.81
N ASP A 198 -20.45 5.53 16.89
CA ASP A 198 -20.59 4.69 15.72
C ASP A 198 -21.80 5.13 14.87
N HIS A 199 -21.62 5.10 13.55
CA HIS A 199 -22.73 5.35 12.63
C HIS A 199 -23.80 4.25 12.80
N PRO A 200 -25.11 4.56 12.76
CA PRO A 200 -26.18 3.56 12.99
C PRO A 200 -26.19 2.37 12.02
N LYS A 201 -25.52 2.50 10.87
CA LYS A 201 -25.34 1.42 9.87
C LYS A 201 -23.97 0.74 9.93
N LEU A 202 -23.18 0.99 10.97
CA LEU A 202 -21.90 0.32 11.14
C LEU A 202 -22.13 -1.17 11.33
N SER A 203 -21.37 -1.97 10.58
CA SER A 203 -21.23 -3.40 10.83
C SER A 203 -19.76 -3.78 10.67
N LEU A 204 -19.34 -4.84 11.38
CA LEU A 204 -17.97 -5.32 11.32
C LEU A 204 -17.58 -5.81 9.92
N ASP A 205 -18.47 -6.55 9.25
CA ASP A 205 -18.35 -6.89 7.82
C ASP A 205 -19.21 -5.93 6.96
N SER A 206 -18.84 -4.65 6.97
CA SER A 206 -19.53 -3.58 6.23
C SER A 206 -19.58 -3.79 4.71
N LEU A 207 -18.70 -4.64 4.20
CA LEU A 207 -18.64 -4.97 2.78
C LEU A 207 -19.37 -6.27 2.45
N HIS A 208 -19.88 -7.04 3.41
CA HIS A 208 -20.48 -8.37 3.18
C HIS A 208 -19.52 -9.35 2.49
N GLU A 209 -18.24 -9.29 2.81
CA GLU A 209 -17.23 -10.21 2.25
C GLU A 209 -17.50 -11.66 2.64
N SER A 210 -18.08 -11.91 3.83
CA SER A 210 -18.45 -13.25 4.26
C SER A 210 -19.65 -13.82 3.50
N LEU A 211 -20.61 -12.99 3.08
CA LEU A 211 -21.77 -13.44 2.30
C LEU A 211 -21.39 -13.80 0.86
N ASP A 212 -20.44 -13.08 0.28
CA ASP A 212 -19.93 -13.33 -1.08
C ASP A 212 -18.80 -14.37 -1.11
N SER A 213 -18.68 -15.22 -0.09
CA SER A 213 -17.57 -16.16 0.06
C SER A 213 -17.96 -17.58 -0.36
N PRO A 214 -17.57 -18.05 -1.57
CA PRO A 214 -17.88 -19.41 -2.00
C PRO A 214 -17.07 -20.49 -1.26
N CYS A 215 -15.93 -20.11 -0.69
CA CYS A 215 -15.10 -20.96 0.16
C CYS A 215 -14.23 -20.09 1.07
N ALA A 216 -13.76 -20.67 2.17
CA ALA A 216 -12.98 -19.94 3.16
C ALA A 216 -11.77 -19.23 2.53
N GLY A 217 -11.67 -17.92 2.73
CA GLY A 217 -10.55 -17.12 2.22
C GLY A 217 -10.66 -16.71 0.76
N LEU A 218 -11.81 -16.89 0.13
CA LEU A 218 -12.08 -16.34 -1.19
C LEU A 218 -13.38 -15.56 -1.15
N VAL A 219 -13.39 -14.38 -1.77
CA VAL A 219 -14.60 -13.57 -1.96
C VAL A 219 -14.81 -13.41 -3.47
N HIS A 220 -16.00 -13.74 -3.95
CA HIS A 220 -16.37 -13.69 -5.37
C HIS A 220 -17.67 -12.90 -5.56
N ARG A 221 -17.55 -11.58 -5.53
CA ARG A 221 -18.67 -10.64 -5.74
C ARG A 221 -18.91 -10.31 -7.22
N TYR A 222 -17.84 -10.18 -7.98
CA TYR A 222 -17.88 -9.67 -9.34
C TYR A 222 -17.74 -10.81 -10.35
N PRO A 223 -18.40 -10.74 -11.52
CA PRO A 223 -18.47 -11.88 -12.45
C PRO A 223 -17.13 -12.48 -12.87
N ASP A 224 -16.08 -11.65 -13.02
CA ASP A 224 -14.77 -12.05 -13.54
C ASP A 224 -13.62 -11.91 -12.53
N LYS A 225 -13.93 -11.54 -11.27
CA LYS A 225 -12.92 -11.15 -10.27
C LYS A 225 -13.15 -11.78 -8.91
N VAL A 226 -12.05 -12.25 -8.34
CA VAL A 226 -12.05 -12.77 -6.96
C VAL A 226 -11.00 -12.05 -6.10
N LEU A 227 -11.31 -11.95 -4.82
CA LEU A 227 -10.40 -11.51 -3.78
C LEU A 227 -9.95 -12.72 -2.96
N PHE A 228 -8.67 -13.05 -3.05
CA PHE A 228 -8.04 -14.19 -2.41
C PHE A 228 -7.32 -13.76 -1.13
N LEU A 229 -7.90 -14.07 0.02
CA LEU A 229 -7.43 -13.69 1.36
C LEU A 229 -6.41 -14.72 1.86
N VAL A 230 -5.14 -14.49 1.52
CA VAL A 230 -4.06 -15.46 1.75
C VAL A 230 -3.43 -15.37 3.15
N THR A 231 -3.59 -14.24 3.84
CA THR A 231 -3.09 -14.05 5.21
C THR A 231 -4.06 -13.21 6.02
N SER A 232 -4.02 -13.31 7.34
CA SER A 232 -4.72 -12.41 8.26
C SER A 232 -3.77 -11.45 8.99
N VAL A 233 -2.55 -11.29 8.47
CA VAL A 233 -1.47 -10.53 9.13
C VAL A 233 -0.93 -9.46 8.19
N CYS A 234 -0.63 -8.29 8.74
CA CYS A 234 0.02 -7.17 8.06
C CYS A 234 1.35 -6.83 8.76
N PRO A 235 2.32 -6.19 8.08
CA PRO A 235 3.51 -5.61 8.73
C PRO A 235 3.16 -4.57 9.81
N LEU A 236 2.08 -3.83 9.59
CA LEU A 236 1.52 -2.81 10.48
C LEU A 236 -0.02 -2.81 10.35
N TYR A 237 -0.74 -2.43 11.41
CA TYR A 237 -2.20 -2.41 11.40
C TYR A 237 -2.75 -0.98 11.32
N CYS A 238 -3.59 -0.74 10.32
CA CYS A 238 -4.28 0.54 10.12
C CYS A 238 -5.53 0.62 11.00
N ARG A 239 -5.76 1.77 11.65
CA ARG A 239 -7.00 2.04 12.41
C ARG A 239 -8.26 1.90 11.55
N PHE A 240 -8.16 2.25 10.28
CA PHE A 240 -9.26 2.21 9.30
C PHE A 240 -9.31 0.88 8.52
N CYS A 241 -8.76 -0.21 9.06
CA CYS A 241 -8.80 -1.51 8.40
C CYS A 241 -10.25 -1.99 8.24
N THR A 242 -10.73 -2.13 7.00
CA THR A 242 -12.08 -2.65 6.69
C THR A 242 -12.27 -4.11 7.08
N ARG A 243 -11.16 -4.82 7.35
CA ARG A 243 -11.13 -6.22 7.80
C ARG A 243 -10.68 -6.36 9.23
N SER A 244 -10.91 -5.34 10.06
CA SER A 244 -10.57 -5.39 11.49
C SER A 244 -11.24 -6.57 12.20
N TYR A 245 -12.34 -7.11 11.68
CA TYR A 245 -13.01 -8.31 12.16
C TYR A 245 -12.23 -9.63 11.94
N ALA A 246 -11.26 -9.66 11.01
CA ALA A 246 -10.54 -10.89 10.63
C ALA A 246 -9.00 -10.74 10.62
N VAL A 247 -8.48 -9.52 10.51
CA VAL A 247 -7.04 -9.24 10.45
C VAL A 247 -6.51 -8.92 11.85
N GLY A 248 -5.33 -9.45 12.16
CA GLY A 248 -4.63 -9.24 13.43
C GLY A 248 -5.08 -10.16 14.57
N GLY A 249 -4.63 -9.83 15.78
CA GLY A 249 -5.01 -10.55 16.99
C GLY A 249 -6.36 -10.06 17.53
N ASN A 250 -6.90 -10.82 18.50
CA ASN A 250 -8.07 -10.41 19.27
C ASN A 250 -7.83 -9.04 19.94
N THR A 251 -8.89 -8.26 20.05
CA THR A 251 -8.94 -7.06 20.90
C THR A 251 -10.00 -7.26 21.99
N GLU A 252 -10.12 -6.30 22.92
CA GLU A 252 -11.15 -6.38 23.96
C GLU A 252 -12.57 -6.33 23.40
N VAL A 253 -12.74 -5.75 22.21
CA VAL A 253 -14.05 -5.55 21.56
C VAL A 253 -14.31 -6.51 20.39
N VAL A 254 -13.29 -7.17 19.83
CA VAL A 254 -13.42 -8.07 18.68
C VAL A 254 -12.60 -9.34 18.86
N THR A 255 -13.29 -10.48 18.88
CA THR A 255 -12.68 -11.81 18.80
C THR A 255 -12.50 -12.22 17.34
N LYS A 256 -11.27 -12.59 16.96
CA LYS A 256 -10.88 -12.96 15.60
C LYS A 256 -10.43 -14.41 15.58
N THR A 257 -10.94 -15.18 14.63
CA THR A 257 -10.48 -16.56 14.44
C THR A 257 -9.36 -16.56 13.41
N PRO A 258 -8.11 -16.91 13.78
CA PRO A 258 -7.01 -16.99 12.82
C PRO A 258 -7.33 -18.05 11.76
N ALA A 259 -7.16 -17.70 10.49
CA ALA A 259 -7.36 -18.63 9.39
C ALA A 259 -6.20 -19.64 9.33
N LYS A 260 -6.27 -20.74 10.07
CA LYS A 260 -5.31 -21.85 10.02
C LYS A 260 -6.06 -23.19 9.80
N PRO A 261 -5.47 -24.16 9.07
CA PRO A 261 -4.19 -24.11 8.36
C PRO A 261 -4.28 -23.37 7.02
N LEU A 262 -3.28 -22.51 6.75
CA LEU A 262 -3.26 -21.63 5.57
C LEU A 262 -3.19 -22.40 4.25
N LEU A 263 -2.32 -23.41 4.15
CA LEU A 263 -2.10 -24.12 2.87
C LEU A 263 -3.35 -24.87 2.39
N LYS A 264 -4.07 -25.55 3.29
CA LYS A 264 -5.33 -26.24 2.95
C LYS A 264 -6.34 -25.23 2.38
N ARG A 265 -6.51 -24.10 3.08
CA ARG A 265 -7.42 -23.04 2.67
C ARG A 265 -7.01 -22.40 1.34
N TRP A 266 -5.71 -22.23 1.11
CA TRP A 266 -5.20 -21.75 -0.17
C TRP A 266 -5.51 -22.71 -1.30
N ASN A 267 -5.33 -24.01 -1.08
CA ASN A 267 -5.68 -25.03 -2.07
C ASN A 267 -7.16 -25.01 -2.40
N GLU A 268 -8.05 -24.97 -1.40
CA GLU A 268 -9.50 -24.90 -1.63
C GLU A 268 -9.89 -23.68 -2.48
N ALA A 269 -9.30 -22.51 -2.19
CA ALA A 269 -9.53 -21.30 -2.97
C ALA A 269 -8.95 -21.41 -4.40
N LEU A 270 -7.74 -21.93 -4.57
CA LEU A 270 -7.11 -22.14 -5.88
C LEU A 270 -7.89 -23.17 -6.71
N ASP A 271 -8.45 -24.19 -6.08
CA ASP A 271 -9.28 -25.22 -6.72
C ASP A 271 -10.63 -24.62 -7.16
N TYR A 272 -11.22 -23.72 -6.36
CA TYR A 272 -12.38 -22.96 -6.79
C TYR A 272 -12.07 -22.10 -8.02
N ILE A 273 -10.96 -21.34 -8.01
CA ILE A 273 -10.54 -20.50 -9.14
C ILE A 273 -10.32 -21.35 -10.39
N THR A 274 -9.65 -22.50 -10.24
CA THR A 274 -9.37 -23.44 -11.34
C THR A 274 -10.66 -23.97 -11.96
N ARG A 275 -11.69 -24.25 -11.16
CA ARG A 275 -12.98 -24.78 -11.62
C ARG A 275 -13.97 -23.71 -12.11
N THR A 276 -13.60 -22.44 -12.07
CA THR A 276 -14.49 -21.32 -12.41
C THR A 276 -13.94 -20.50 -13.59
N PRO A 277 -14.20 -20.90 -14.85
CA PRO A 277 -13.62 -20.28 -16.06
C PRO A 277 -13.89 -18.79 -16.23
N ALA A 278 -14.95 -18.27 -15.59
CA ALA A 278 -15.28 -16.84 -15.64
C ALA A 278 -14.23 -15.96 -14.92
N VAL A 279 -13.49 -16.51 -13.95
CA VAL A 279 -12.52 -15.75 -13.14
C VAL A 279 -11.25 -15.45 -13.94
N GLN A 280 -11.06 -14.19 -14.34
CA GLN A 280 -9.91 -13.77 -15.14
C GLN A 280 -8.91 -12.91 -14.35
N ASP A 281 -9.32 -12.35 -13.22
CA ASP A 281 -8.55 -11.38 -12.43
C ASP A 281 -8.62 -11.68 -10.93
N VAL A 282 -7.46 -11.92 -10.33
CA VAL A 282 -7.32 -12.35 -8.92
C VAL A 282 -6.59 -11.30 -8.09
N VAL A 283 -7.18 -10.88 -6.98
CA VAL A 283 -6.54 -9.99 -5.99
C VAL A 283 -6.02 -10.81 -4.83
N VAL A 284 -4.71 -10.98 -4.74
CA VAL A 284 -4.06 -11.62 -3.59
C VAL A 284 -3.94 -10.59 -2.46
N SER A 285 -4.68 -10.80 -1.37
CA SER A 285 -4.86 -9.85 -0.27
C SER A 285 -5.08 -10.58 1.07
N GLY A 286 -5.96 -10.08 1.92
CA GLY A 286 -6.14 -10.54 3.30
C GLY A 286 -5.75 -9.43 4.28
N GLY A 287 -4.73 -9.70 5.08
CA GLY A 287 -3.96 -8.67 5.77
C GLY A 287 -3.11 -7.88 4.78
N ASP A 288 -1.91 -8.38 4.48
CA ASP A 288 -1.01 -7.75 3.51
C ASP A 288 -0.18 -8.82 2.78
N GLY A 289 -0.15 -8.80 1.45
CA GLY A 289 0.67 -9.73 0.66
C GLY A 289 2.17 -9.61 0.92
N TYR A 290 2.61 -8.48 1.47
CA TYR A 290 3.98 -8.21 1.93
C TYR A 290 4.31 -8.88 3.25
N TYR A 291 3.37 -9.59 3.87
CA TYR A 291 3.66 -10.48 4.99
C TYR A 291 3.97 -11.91 4.54
N LEU A 292 3.72 -12.25 3.27
CA LEU A 292 4.05 -13.58 2.77
C LEU A 292 5.56 -13.81 2.81
N GLU A 293 5.96 -15.03 3.12
CA GLU A 293 7.33 -15.48 2.91
C GLU A 293 7.61 -15.65 1.41
N PRO A 294 8.87 -15.53 0.95
CA PRO A 294 9.21 -15.64 -0.48
C PRO A 294 8.66 -16.91 -1.14
N ASN A 295 8.80 -18.06 -0.46
CA ASN A 295 8.28 -19.35 -0.95
C ASN A 295 6.74 -19.40 -1.02
N GLN A 296 6.03 -18.71 -0.12
CA GLN A 296 4.57 -18.62 -0.14
C GLN A 296 4.10 -17.75 -1.30
N LEU A 297 4.75 -16.60 -1.50
CA LEU A 297 4.50 -15.73 -2.64
C LEU A 297 4.71 -16.50 -3.96
N ARG A 298 5.84 -17.20 -4.07
CA ARG A 298 6.16 -18.06 -5.21
C ARG A 298 5.09 -19.11 -5.47
N TYR A 299 4.73 -19.87 -4.44
CA TYR A 299 3.71 -20.92 -4.52
C TYR A 299 2.36 -20.40 -5.02
N ILE A 300 1.84 -19.31 -4.43
CA ILE A 300 0.57 -18.71 -4.84
C ILE A 300 0.66 -18.21 -6.29
N GLY A 301 1.75 -17.51 -6.63
CA GLY A 301 1.97 -16.94 -7.95
C GLY A 301 2.02 -18.01 -9.05
N GLU A 302 2.79 -19.08 -8.86
CA GLU A 302 2.88 -20.18 -9.84
C GLU A 302 1.55 -20.88 -10.04
N ARG A 303 0.81 -21.14 -8.94
CA ARG A 303 -0.51 -21.77 -9.02
C ARG A 303 -1.49 -20.91 -9.82
N LEU A 304 -1.50 -19.59 -9.63
CA LEU A 304 -2.33 -18.68 -10.42
C LEU A 304 -1.89 -18.59 -11.89
N LEU A 305 -0.57 -18.59 -12.14
CA LEU A 305 -0.02 -18.60 -13.49
C LEU A 305 -0.36 -19.87 -14.25
N ALA A 306 -0.45 -21.02 -13.58
CA ALA A 306 -0.80 -22.30 -14.20
C ALA A 306 -2.26 -22.37 -14.67
N ILE A 307 -3.17 -21.56 -14.12
CA ILE A 307 -4.61 -21.61 -14.45
C ILE A 307 -4.87 -20.90 -15.80
N PRO A 308 -5.32 -21.60 -16.87
CA PRO A 308 -5.36 -21.02 -18.22
C PRO A 308 -6.20 -19.74 -18.36
N HIS A 309 -7.38 -19.69 -17.73
CA HIS A 309 -8.31 -18.56 -17.83
C HIS A 309 -7.94 -17.36 -16.95
N VAL A 310 -7.01 -17.51 -15.99
CA VAL A 310 -6.51 -16.38 -15.19
C VAL A 310 -5.55 -15.55 -16.04
N ARG A 311 -5.96 -14.33 -16.40
CA ARG A 311 -5.20 -13.43 -17.29
C ARG A 311 -4.32 -12.46 -16.51
N ARG A 312 -4.73 -12.12 -15.29
CA ARG A 312 -3.99 -11.21 -14.42
C ARG A 312 -4.19 -11.54 -12.96
N PHE A 313 -3.21 -11.19 -12.14
CA PHE A 313 -3.39 -11.12 -10.71
C PHE A 313 -2.58 -9.97 -10.12
N ARG A 314 -2.98 -9.52 -8.94
CA ARG A 314 -2.31 -8.42 -8.25
C ARG A 314 -2.08 -8.75 -6.79
N ILE A 315 -0.90 -8.42 -6.29
CA ILE A 315 -0.56 -8.52 -4.87
C ILE A 315 -0.93 -7.19 -4.23
N ALA A 316 -1.89 -7.19 -3.31
CA ALA A 316 -2.30 -6.00 -2.58
C ALA A 316 -1.48 -5.84 -1.31
N SER A 317 -0.88 -4.66 -1.12
CA SER A 317 0.03 -4.41 -0.02
C SER A 317 0.09 -2.94 0.42
N LYS A 318 0.22 -2.67 1.72
CA LYS A 318 0.67 -1.37 2.24
C LYS A 318 2.16 -1.35 2.57
N GLY A 319 2.82 -2.51 2.53
CA GLY A 319 4.22 -2.76 2.91
C GLY A 319 5.23 -1.74 2.39
N LEU A 320 5.09 -1.26 1.14
CA LEU A 320 5.98 -0.24 0.59
C LEU A 320 5.99 1.06 1.42
N GLY A 321 4.86 1.52 1.94
CA GLY A 321 4.79 2.75 2.73
C GLY A 321 5.11 2.56 4.22
N VAL A 322 4.97 1.34 4.74
CA VAL A 322 5.08 1.08 6.20
C VAL A 322 6.30 0.25 6.59
N ALA A 323 6.89 -0.49 5.67
CA ALA A 323 8.06 -1.33 5.89
C ALA A 323 8.95 -1.43 4.61
N PRO A 324 9.32 -0.29 3.97
CA PRO A 324 10.05 -0.31 2.69
C PRO A 324 11.41 -1.01 2.75
N SER A 325 12.01 -1.14 3.93
CA SER A 325 13.32 -1.77 4.12
C SER A 325 13.37 -3.21 3.62
N ARG A 326 12.25 -3.95 3.62
CA ARG A 326 12.20 -5.31 3.11
C ARG A 326 12.51 -5.39 1.60
N ILE A 327 12.16 -4.36 0.82
CA ILE A 327 12.51 -4.36 -0.62
C ILE A 327 14.01 -4.15 -0.84
N LEU A 328 14.66 -3.41 0.07
CA LEU A 328 16.08 -3.10 -0.02
C LEU A 328 16.97 -4.14 0.66
N ASP A 329 16.40 -5.11 1.37
CA ASP A 329 17.16 -6.11 2.10
C ASP A 329 17.70 -7.18 1.14
N PRO A 330 19.03 -7.24 0.90
CA PRO A 330 19.60 -8.23 -0.02
C PRO A 330 19.48 -9.67 0.49
N ASN A 331 19.12 -9.87 1.76
CA ASN A 331 18.91 -11.19 2.34
C ASN A 331 17.45 -11.65 2.27
N ASP A 332 16.53 -10.79 1.84
CA ASP A 332 15.12 -11.13 1.68
C ASP A 332 14.77 -11.31 0.19
N GLN A 333 14.47 -12.55 -0.19
CA GLN A 333 14.15 -12.92 -1.58
C GLN A 333 12.74 -12.51 -2.02
N TRP A 334 11.95 -11.83 -1.18
CA TRP A 334 10.57 -11.48 -1.52
C TRP A 334 10.48 -10.65 -2.80
N THR A 335 11.37 -9.67 -2.95
CA THR A 335 11.44 -8.84 -4.17
C THR A 335 11.87 -9.67 -5.38
N ASP A 336 12.84 -10.56 -5.21
CA ASP A 336 13.32 -11.45 -6.28
C ASP A 336 12.21 -12.38 -6.77
N GLU A 337 11.40 -12.93 -5.86
CA GLU A 337 10.26 -13.76 -6.22
C GLU A 337 9.17 -12.97 -6.95
N LEU A 338 8.88 -11.74 -6.51
CA LEU A 338 7.94 -10.87 -7.22
C LEU A 338 8.43 -10.58 -8.66
N ILE A 339 9.72 -10.27 -8.82
CA ILE A 339 10.35 -10.03 -10.13
C ILE A 339 10.29 -11.30 -10.99
N THR A 340 10.56 -12.46 -10.39
CA THR A 340 10.56 -13.74 -11.10
C THR A 340 9.16 -14.10 -11.59
N LEU A 341 8.15 -13.98 -10.72
CA LEU A 341 6.74 -14.15 -11.10
C LEU A 341 6.33 -13.16 -12.19
N SER A 342 6.83 -11.92 -12.16
CA SER A 342 6.60 -10.93 -13.24
C SER A 342 7.23 -11.30 -14.57
N LYS A 343 8.43 -11.87 -14.57
CA LYS A 343 9.05 -12.41 -15.79
C LYS A 343 8.25 -13.59 -16.34
N MET A 344 7.85 -14.53 -15.48
CA MET A 344 7.05 -15.70 -15.86
C MET A 344 5.68 -15.27 -16.42
N ALA A 345 4.98 -14.37 -15.74
CA ALA A 345 3.70 -13.84 -16.18
C ALA A 345 3.80 -13.25 -17.60
N ARG A 346 4.81 -12.40 -17.85
CA ARG A 346 5.04 -11.80 -19.17
C ARG A 346 5.32 -12.84 -20.25
N ALA A 347 6.14 -13.86 -19.95
CA ALA A 347 6.42 -14.95 -20.89
C ALA A 347 5.14 -15.74 -21.27
N MET A 348 4.17 -15.81 -20.37
CA MET A 348 2.88 -16.47 -20.58
C MET A 348 1.78 -15.53 -21.12
N GLY A 349 2.10 -14.27 -21.42
CA GLY A 349 1.10 -13.27 -21.86
C GLY A 349 0.13 -12.83 -20.76
N LYS A 350 0.49 -13.03 -19.49
CA LYS A 350 -0.29 -12.68 -18.29
C LYS A 350 0.28 -11.43 -17.61
N GLN A 351 -0.55 -10.77 -16.82
CA GLN A 351 -0.17 -9.55 -16.08
C GLN A 351 -0.08 -9.81 -14.58
N ILE A 352 0.99 -9.32 -13.96
CA ILE A 352 1.10 -9.20 -12.50
C ILE A 352 1.30 -7.73 -12.12
N ALA A 353 0.71 -7.30 -11.02
CA ALA A 353 0.93 -5.98 -10.45
C ALA A 353 1.09 -6.04 -8.92
N LEU A 354 1.88 -5.11 -8.37
CA LEU A 354 1.86 -4.79 -6.94
C LEU A 354 0.97 -3.56 -6.75
N HIS A 355 -0.15 -3.71 -6.05
CA HIS A 355 -1.04 -2.60 -5.70
C HIS A 355 -0.67 -2.08 -4.32
N THR A 356 -0.22 -0.83 -4.24
CA THR A 356 0.15 -0.20 -2.97
C THR A 356 -1.02 0.53 -2.30
N HIS A 357 -0.87 0.88 -1.03
CA HIS A 357 -1.83 1.66 -0.24
C HIS A 357 -1.13 2.83 0.46
N LEU A 358 -1.09 3.98 -0.21
CA LEU A 358 -0.51 5.20 0.32
C LEU A 358 -1.60 6.25 0.57
N ASN A 359 -1.62 6.84 1.76
CA ASN A 359 -2.68 7.72 2.24
C ASN A 359 -2.22 9.18 2.41
N HIS A 360 -0.94 9.40 2.72
CA HIS A 360 -0.42 10.74 3.00
C HIS A 360 0.98 10.90 2.43
N LYS A 361 1.36 12.13 2.05
CA LYS A 361 2.69 12.43 1.48
C LYS A 361 3.85 12.02 2.41
N SER A 362 3.62 12.03 3.72
CA SER A 362 4.62 11.62 4.72
C SER A 362 4.96 10.13 4.68
N GLU A 363 4.16 9.30 4.00
CA GLU A 363 4.50 7.89 3.77
C GLU A 363 5.56 7.72 2.67
N PHE A 364 5.81 8.75 1.85
CA PHE A 364 6.94 8.77 0.91
C PHE A 364 8.22 9.18 1.63
N SER A 365 8.78 8.24 2.38
CA SER A 365 10.09 8.39 3.03
C SER A 365 11.23 8.32 2.01
N TRP A 366 12.43 8.76 2.41
CA TRP A 366 13.63 8.60 1.58
C TRP A 366 13.87 7.13 1.19
N VAL A 367 13.59 6.18 2.11
CA VAL A 367 13.70 4.74 1.85
C VAL A 367 12.71 4.31 0.76
N THR A 368 11.47 4.80 0.84
CA THR A 368 10.42 4.53 -0.17
C THR A 368 10.81 5.08 -1.54
N LEU A 369 11.46 6.25 -1.57
CA LEU A 369 11.97 6.86 -2.81
C LEU A 369 13.15 6.07 -3.40
N CYS A 370 14.07 5.56 -2.58
CA CYS A 370 15.15 4.69 -3.03
C CYS A 370 14.64 3.40 -3.69
N VAL A 371 13.50 2.87 -3.22
CA VAL A 371 12.85 1.69 -3.80
C VAL A 371 12.21 1.98 -5.17
N ALA A 372 11.85 3.24 -5.45
CA ALA A 372 11.17 3.62 -6.69
C ALA A 372 12.12 3.84 -7.90
N VAL A 373 13.43 3.88 -7.64
CA VAL A 373 14.52 4.08 -8.63
C VAL A 373 15.19 2.76 -8.93
#